data_AF-A0A7K4IDR1-F1
#
_entry.id   AF-A0A7K4IDR1-F1
#
_cell.length_a   1.000
_cell.length_b   1.000
_cell.length_c   1.000
_cell.angle_alpha   90.00
_cell.angle_beta   90.00
_cell.angle_gamma   90.00
#
_symmetry.space_group_name_H-M   'P 1'
#
loop_
_entity.id
_entity.type
_entity.pdbx_description
1 polymer ?
#
loop_
_entity_poly.entity_id
_entity_poly.type
_entity_poly.pdbx_seq_one_letter_code
_entity_poly.pdbx_strand_id
1 'polypeptide(L)'
;MRVTTDKMRHLDGQQCFICGRYLLNNTMDDLAYVEIVVGGPRRAKPDRYHLFQCPNCGKIGHKRCWYNHAEKKVGGGIFSAPKGWEMKCPSCGHLIVPLRKEKKDWARAYQIPGHPDEELLEIWVQDVHSYKSGSIIGKIGSVIGGVGAAIGGVLRAVGLASLTPSEKTAVSDAAQRAGKTWSEIAQQVFRLNIPPEQRSQIRDLRCQHCNAPLNPPGQFDTAIVCEHCGTAHLL
;
A
#
# COMPACT_ATOMS: atom_id res chain seq x y z
N MET A 1 -7.51 11.79 5.27
CA MET A 1 -7.95 10.70 6.17
C MET A 1 -7.18 9.43 5.80
N ARG A 2 -6.42 8.83 6.73
CA ARG A 2 -5.72 7.55 6.48
C ARG A 2 -6.73 6.46 6.16
N VAL A 3 -6.51 5.73 5.06
CA VAL A 3 -7.42 4.70 4.59
C VAL A 3 -7.42 3.49 5.54
N THR A 4 -8.61 3.06 5.97
CA THR A 4 -8.81 1.85 6.76
C THR A 4 -8.73 0.59 5.90
N THR A 5 -8.53 -0.58 6.51
CA THR A 5 -8.46 -1.88 5.79
C THR A 5 -9.69 -2.15 4.92
N ASP A 6 -10.90 -1.87 5.42
CA ASP A 6 -12.14 -2.06 4.65
C ASP A 6 -12.19 -1.17 3.40
N LYS A 7 -11.66 0.04 3.51
CA LYS A 7 -11.60 0.98 2.40
C LYS A 7 -10.47 0.60 1.42
N MET A 8 -9.37 0.01 1.89
CA MET A 8 -8.38 -0.63 1.01
C MET A 8 -8.98 -1.78 0.21
N ARG A 9 -9.83 -2.61 0.83
CA ARG A 9 -10.53 -3.70 0.14
C ARG A 9 -11.41 -3.21 -1.00
N HIS A 10 -12.12 -2.10 -0.80
CA HIS A 10 -12.91 -1.49 -1.86
C HIS A 10 -12.05 -0.93 -3.00
N LEU A 11 -10.86 -0.39 -2.70
CA LEU A 11 -9.95 0.17 -3.68
C LEU A 11 -9.12 -0.89 -4.43
N ASP A 12 -9.00 -2.11 -3.89
CA ASP A 12 -8.24 -3.19 -4.50
C ASP A 12 -8.83 -3.60 -5.86
N GLY A 13 -7.96 -3.74 -6.86
CA GLY A 13 -8.37 -4.02 -8.25
C GLY A 13 -9.04 -2.84 -8.98
N GLN A 14 -9.42 -1.75 -8.31
CA GLN A 14 -9.91 -0.55 -8.98
C GLN A 14 -8.78 0.21 -9.67
N GLN A 15 -9.09 0.81 -10.82
CA GLN A 15 -8.15 1.59 -11.60
C GLN A 15 -8.43 3.09 -11.47
N CYS A 16 -7.38 3.89 -11.47
CA CYS A 16 -7.45 5.33 -11.64
C CYS A 16 -8.11 5.63 -12.99
N PHE A 17 -9.27 6.28 -12.98
CA PHE A 17 -10.01 6.56 -14.23
C PHE A 17 -9.27 7.51 -15.18
N ILE A 18 -8.21 8.19 -14.71
CA ILE A 18 -7.41 9.12 -15.53
C ILE A 18 -6.24 8.40 -16.20
N CYS A 19 -5.49 7.57 -15.47
CA CYS A 19 -4.25 6.96 -15.98
C CYS A 19 -4.31 5.43 -16.17
N GLY A 20 -5.43 4.77 -15.85
CA GLY A 20 -5.62 3.33 -16.01
C GLY A 20 -4.84 2.44 -15.03
N ARG A 21 -3.86 2.98 -14.28
CA ARG A 21 -3.12 2.23 -13.25
C ARG A 21 -3.99 1.95 -12.03
N TYR A 22 -3.76 0.82 -11.36
CA TYR A 22 -4.46 0.45 -10.12
C TYR A 22 -4.31 1.53 -9.03
N LEU A 23 -5.39 1.81 -8.31
CA LEU A 23 -5.46 2.85 -7.27
C LEU A 23 -4.56 2.57 -6.06
N LEU A 24 -4.28 1.29 -5.79
CA LEU A 24 -3.36 0.86 -4.74
C LEU A 24 -1.91 0.71 -5.25
N ASN A 25 -1.60 1.11 -6.48
CA ASN A 25 -0.24 1.09 -7.01
C ASN A 25 0.25 2.52 -7.18
N ASN A 26 1.44 2.81 -6.66
CA ASN A 26 2.08 4.11 -6.82
C ASN A 26 3.42 3.98 -7.54
N THR A 27 3.84 5.07 -8.16
CA THR A 27 5.23 5.30 -8.57
C THR A 27 5.88 6.31 -7.63
N MET A 28 7.19 6.51 -7.76
CA MET A 28 7.93 7.53 -7.00
C MET A 28 7.33 8.92 -7.17
N ASP A 29 6.90 9.20 -8.40
CA ASP A 29 6.26 10.45 -8.76
C ASP A 29 4.83 10.60 -8.21
N ASP A 30 4.23 9.59 -7.58
CA ASP A 30 2.88 9.75 -7.00
C ASP A 30 2.94 10.07 -5.49
N LEU A 31 4.14 10.05 -4.90
CA LEU A 31 4.35 10.25 -3.47
C LEU A 31 4.14 11.71 -3.05
N ALA A 32 3.56 11.91 -1.88
CA ALA A 32 3.32 13.20 -1.30
C ALA A 32 4.61 13.86 -0.82
N TYR A 33 4.62 15.19 -0.86
CA TYR A 33 5.70 16.03 -0.35
C TYR A 33 5.18 16.85 0.83
N VAL A 34 6.04 17.07 1.82
CA VAL A 34 5.83 17.99 2.94
C VAL A 34 6.68 19.25 2.75
N GLU A 35 6.11 20.41 3.08
CA GLU A 35 6.77 21.70 2.99
C GLU A 35 7.42 21.91 4.34
N ILE A 36 8.76 21.88 4.35
CA ILE A 36 9.51 22.14 5.57
C ILE A 36 9.78 23.63 5.59
N VAL A 37 9.52 24.26 6.74
CA VAL A 37 9.70 25.71 6.99
C VAL A 37 11.06 26.23 6.51
N VAL A 38 12.06 25.35 6.46
CA VAL A 38 13.40 25.62 5.92
C VAL A 38 13.77 24.53 4.90
N GLY A 39 14.04 24.91 3.65
CA GLY A 39 14.69 24.03 2.66
C GLY A 39 13.81 23.40 1.56
N GLY A 40 12.59 23.89 1.34
CA GLY A 40 11.76 23.50 0.20
C GLY A 40 11.01 22.17 0.39
N PRO A 41 10.29 21.71 -0.65
CA PRO A 41 9.47 20.49 -0.56
C PRO A 41 10.36 19.27 -0.39
N ARG A 42 10.14 18.50 0.68
CA ARG A 42 10.75 17.19 0.90
C ARG A 42 9.69 16.10 0.80
N ARG A 43 10.06 14.93 0.33
CA ARG A 43 9.14 13.79 0.29
C ARG A 43 8.66 13.45 1.70
N ALA A 44 7.36 13.25 1.85
CA ALA A 44 6.74 12.89 3.11
C ALA A 44 7.30 11.55 3.62
N LYS A 45 7.59 11.49 4.93
CA LYS A 45 7.90 10.24 5.63
C LYS A 45 6.88 10.04 6.75
N PRO A 46 6.25 8.85 6.87
CA PRO A 46 6.40 7.68 5.98
C PRO A 46 5.91 7.93 4.54
N ASP A 47 6.37 7.12 3.59
CA ASP A 47 6.00 7.28 2.18
C ASP A 47 4.47 7.09 2.03
N ARG A 48 3.81 8.12 1.52
CA ARG A 48 2.36 8.20 1.38
C ARG A 48 1.97 8.88 0.08
N TYR A 49 0.77 8.61 -0.41
CA TYR A 49 0.16 9.28 -1.55
C TYR A 49 -1.34 9.48 -1.30
N HIS A 50 -1.99 10.26 -2.16
CA HIS A 50 -3.40 10.60 -1.99
C HIS A 50 -4.22 10.21 -3.21
N LEU A 51 -5.43 9.71 -2.97
CA LEU A 51 -6.47 9.59 -3.98
C LEU A 51 -7.53 10.67 -3.76
N PHE A 52 -8.07 11.17 -4.85
CA PHE A 52 -9.19 12.10 -4.83
C PHE A 52 -10.38 11.51 -5.58
N GLN A 53 -11.54 11.58 -4.95
CA GLN A 53 -12.83 11.16 -5.48
C GLN A 53 -13.60 12.39 -5.95
N CYS A 54 -14.09 12.37 -7.19
CA CYS A 54 -14.96 13.43 -7.68
C CYS A 54 -16.26 13.49 -6.84
N PRO A 55 -16.63 14.65 -6.28
CA PRO A 55 -17.84 14.77 -5.47
C PRO A 55 -19.13 14.57 -6.28
N ASN A 56 -19.10 14.82 -7.59
CA ASN A 56 -20.28 14.70 -8.45
C ASN A 56 -20.51 13.29 -8.99
N CYS A 57 -19.49 12.64 -9.57
CA CYS A 57 -19.65 11.34 -10.23
C CYS A 57 -18.97 10.17 -9.50
N GLY A 58 -18.33 10.43 -8.35
CA GLY A 58 -17.69 9.40 -7.53
C GLY A 58 -16.46 8.73 -8.13
N LYS A 59 -15.99 9.14 -9.32
CA LYS A 59 -14.78 8.58 -9.94
C LYS A 59 -13.54 8.93 -9.14
N ILE A 60 -12.67 7.95 -8.91
CA ILE A 60 -11.47 8.06 -8.06
C ILE A 60 -10.21 8.02 -8.91
N GLY A 61 -9.27 8.93 -8.65
CA GLY A 61 -7.96 8.93 -9.29
C GLY A 61 -6.84 9.39 -8.37
N HIS A 62 -5.60 9.10 -8.75
CA HIS A 62 -4.41 9.58 -8.05
C HIS A 62 -4.37 11.12 -8.05
N LYS A 63 -4.05 11.74 -6.91
CA LYS A 63 -3.99 13.21 -6.76
C LYS A 63 -3.11 13.86 -7.84
N ARG A 64 -1.94 13.29 -8.15
CA ARG A 64 -1.08 13.75 -9.26
C ARG A 64 -1.81 13.78 -10.60
N CYS A 65 -2.59 12.75 -10.92
CA CYS A 65 -3.30 12.67 -12.19
C CYS A 65 -4.33 13.79 -12.35
N TRP A 66 -4.97 14.21 -11.25
CA TRP A 66 -5.87 15.37 -11.25
C TRP A 66 -5.13 16.66 -11.62
N TYR A 67 -3.98 16.94 -11.02
CA TYR A 67 -3.18 18.11 -11.37
C TYR A 67 -2.59 18.07 -12.79
N ASN A 68 -2.14 16.90 -13.24
CA ASN A 68 -1.45 16.80 -14.52
C ASN A 68 -2.40 16.77 -15.72
N HIS A 69 -3.61 16.20 -15.56
CA HIS A 69 -4.51 15.96 -16.69
C HIS A 69 -5.87 16.65 -16.55
N ALA A 70 -6.37 16.88 -15.33
CA ALA A 70 -7.67 17.50 -15.11
C ALA A 70 -7.57 19.03 -14.99
N GLU A 71 -6.42 19.57 -14.58
CA GLU A 71 -6.17 21.01 -14.61
C GLU A 71 -5.79 21.48 -16.02
N LYS A 72 -6.63 22.34 -16.59
CA LYS A 72 -6.47 22.85 -17.95
C LYS A 72 -6.36 24.37 -17.95
N LYS A 73 -5.55 24.88 -18.87
CA LYS A 73 -5.45 26.31 -19.16
C LYS A 73 -6.71 26.74 -19.92
N VAL A 74 -7.44 27.70 -19.37
CA VAL A 74 -8.60 28.29 -20.02
C VAL A 74 -8.10 29.44 -20.90
N GLY A 75 -8.19 29.26 -22.21
CA GLY A 75 -7.87 30.31 -23.18
C GLY A 75 -8.85 31.47 -23.08
N GLY A 76 -8.37 32.68 -23.39
CA GLY A 76 -9.23 33.68 -23.98
C GLY A 76 -9.64 33.23 -25.39
N GLY A 77 -10.61 33.91 -26.02
CA GLY A 77 -10.81 33.78 -27.47
C GLY A 77 -9.52 34.09 -28.23
N ILE A 78 -9.53 33.87 -29.55
CA ILE A 78 -8.35 33.90 -30.44
C ILE A 78 -7.42 35.13 -30.25
N PHE A 79 -7.94 36.25 -29.74
CA PHE A 79 -7.21 37.49 -29.48
C PHE A 79 -7.07 37.89 -28.00
N SER A 80 -7.34 37.00 -27.04
CA SER A 80 -7.30 37.35 -25.61
C SER A 80 -6.32 36.49 -24.82
N ALA A 81 -5.65 37.13 -23.86
CA ALA A 81 -4.74 36.46 -22.95
C ALA A 81 -5.46 35.29 -22.23
N PRO A 82 -4.75 34.21 -21.90
CA PRO A 82 -5.31 33.11 -21.13
C PRO A 82 -5.98 33.61 -19.85
N LYS A 83 -7.23 33.21 -19.61
CA LYS A 83 -8.00 33.64 -18.45
C LYS A 83 -7.46 33.04 -17.15
N GLY A 84 -6.77 31.90 -17.24
CA GLY A 84 -6.16 31.22 -16.09
C GLY A 84 -6.17 29.70 -16.26
N TRP A 85 -6.22 29.01 -15.13
CA TRP A 85 -6.26 27.57 -15.00
C TRP A 85 -7.50 27.17 -14.21
N GLU A 86 -8.19 26.12 -14.63
CA GLU A 86 -9.31 25.53 -13.88
C GLU A 86 -9.13 24.01 -13.84
N MET A 87 -9.72 23.34 -12.85
CA MET A 87 -9.76 21.89 -12.80
C MET A 87 -11.20 21.40 -12.92
N LYS A 88 -11.48 20.62 -13.96
CA LYS A 88 -12.77 19.97 -14.18
C LYS A 88 -12.61 18.46 -14.18
N CYS A 89 -13.59 17.73 -13.66
CA CYS A 89 -13.60 16.28 -13.73
C CYS A 89 -13.58 15.83 -15.20
N PRO A 90 -12.56 15.07 -15.64
CA PRO A 90 -12.50 14.60 -17.02
C PRO A 90 -13.66 13.68 -17.41
N SER A 91 -14.32 13.05 -16.44
CA SER A 91 -15.43 12.12 -16.68
C SER A 91 -16.79 12.79 -16.76
N CYS A 92 -17.07 13.82 -15.94
CA CYS A 92 -18.41 14.43 -15.86
C CYS A 92 -18.43 15.95 -16.07
N GLY A 93 -17.29 16.59 -16.33
CA GLY A 93 -17.18 18.03 -16.54
C GLY A 93 -17.36 18.89 -15.28
N HIS A 94 -17.73 18.30 -14.13
CA HIS A 94 -17.94 19.03 -12.89
C HIS A 94 -16.71 19.85 -12.49
N LEU A 95 -16.93 21.12 -12.13
CA LEU A 95 -15.88 22.04 -11.73
C LEU A 95 -15.40 21.67 -10.31
N ILE A 96 -14.14 21.26 -10.20
CA ILE A 96 -13.49 20.90 -8.93
C ILE A 96 -12.77 22.12 -8.35
N VAL A 97 -11.97 22.78 -9.19
CA VAL A 97 -11.21 23.98 -8.80
C VAL A 97 -11.63 25.11 -9.74
N PRO A 98 -12.16 26.22 -9.22
CA PRO A 98 -12.52 27.36 -10.04
C PRO A 98 -11.30 28.01 -10.70
N LEU A 99 -11.57 28.90 -11.66
CA LEU A 99 -10.54 29.59 -12.41
C LEU A 99 -9.57 30.35 -11.48
N ARG A 100 -8.27 30.11 -11.66
CA ARG A 100 -7.16 30.76 -10.95
C ARG A 100 -6.10 31.27 -11.91
N LYS A 101 -5.35 32.29 -11.51
CA LYS A 101 -4.32 32.90 -12.37
C LYS A 101 -3.13 31.97 -12.62
N GLU A 102 -2.73 31.22 -11.60
CA GLU A 102 -1.52 30.40 -11.63
C GLU A 102 -1.83 28.91 -11.59
N LYS A 103 -1.04 28.11 -12.32
CA LYS A 103 -1.05 26.66 -12.22
C LYS A 103 -0.38 26.28 -10.90
N LYS A 104 -1.01 25.42 -10.10
CA LYS A 104 -0.31 24.82 -8.96
C LYS A 104 0.42 23.55 -9.40
N ASP A 105 1.70 23.47 -9.09
CA ASP A 105 2.48 22.25 -9.25
C ASP A 105 2.06 21.24 -8.19
N TRP A 106 1.69 20.03 -8.59
CA TRP A 106 1.27 18.96 -7.68
C TRP A 106 2.38 18.61 -6.66
N ALA A 107 3.66 18.73 -7.04
CA ALA A 107 4.81 18.45 -6.17
C ALA A 107 5.00 19.53 -5.08
N ARG A 108 4.41 20.71 -5.31
CA ARG A 108 4.38 21.84 -4.36
C ARG A 108 2.99 22.05 -3.75
N ALA A 109 1.97 21.36 -4.25
CA ALA A 109 0.59 21.58 -3.89
C ALA A 109 0.20 20.66 -2.73
N TYR A 110 0.16 21.26 -1.54
CA TYR A 110 -0.30 20.58 -0.36
C TYR A 110 -1.75 20.12 -0.47
N GLN A 111 -2.67 20.86 -1.11
CA GLN A 111 -4.11 20.54 -1.10
C GLN A 111 -4.77 20.83 -2.45
N ILE A 112 -5.74 20.01 -2.86
CA ILE A 112 -6.66 20.41 -3.95
C ILE A 112 -7.46 21.61 -3.41
N PRO A 113 -7.47 22.79 -4.05
CA PRO A 113 -8.17 23.94 -3.49
C PRO A 113 -9.66 23.65 -3.24
N GLY A 114 -10.14 24.00 -2.05
CA GLY A 114 -11.50 23.66 -1.59
C GLY A 114 -11.65 22.24 -1.07
N HIS A 115 -10.58 21.43 -1.10
CA HIS A 115 -10.54 20.03 -0.67
C HIS A 115 -9.24 19.77 0.11
N PRO A 116 -9.21 20.06 1.44
CA PRO A 116 -8.03 19.81 2.26
C PRO A 116 -7.61 18.33 2.21
N ASP A 117 -6.31 18.06 2.40
CA ASP A 117 -5.76 16.70 2.34
C ASP A 117 -6.38 15.74 3.37
N GLU A 118 -6.94 16.30 4.43
CA GLU A 118 -7.71 15.56 5.44
C GLU A 118 -8.98 14.93 4.86
N GLU A 119 -9.58 15.52 3.82
CA GLU A 119 -10.72 14.98 3.08
C GLU A 119 -10.30 13.99 1.98
N LEU A 120 -9.01 13.99 1.61
CA LEU A 120 -8.48 13.03 0.65
C LEU A 120 -8.25 11.66 1.30
N LEU A 121 -8.28 10.63 0.45
CA LEU A 121 -7.90 9.28 0.86
C LEU A 121 -6.39 9.21 0.92
N GLU A 122 -5.83 9.26 2.11
CA GLU A 122 -4.39 9.12 2.33
C GLU A 122 -4.01 7.65 2.43
N ILE A 123 -3.09 7.23 1.56
CA ILE A 123 -2.60 5.87 1.49
C ILE A 123 -1.13 5.84 1.84
N TRP A 124 -0.79 5.08 2.88
CA TRP A 124 0.59 4.79 3.24
C TRP A 124 1.06 3.59 2.43
N VAL A 125 2.23 3.69 1.82
CA VAL A 125 2.77 2.63 0.96
C VAL A 125 2.94 1.33 1.75
N GLN A 126 3.44 1.44 2.98
CA GLN A 126 3.58 0.33 3.93
C GLN A 126 2.26 -0.37 4.28
N ASP A 127 1.14 0.36 4.38
CA ASP A 127 -0.17 -0.24 4.64
C ASP A 127 -0.67 -1.01 3.43
N VAL A 128 -0.43 -0.51 2.22
CA VAL A 128 -0.75 -1.24 0.98
C VAL A 128 0.05 -2.52 0.86
N HIS A 129 1.35 -2.48 1.20
CA HIS A 129 2.18 -3.68 1.21
C HIS A 129 1.63 -4.71 2.20
N SER A 130 1.29 -4.27 3.41
CA SER A 130 0.68 -5.10 4.47
C SER A 130 -0.68 -5.66 4.06
N TYR A 131 -1.52 -4.85 3.39
CA TYR A 131 -2.82 -5.26 2.88
C TYR A 131 -2.68 -6.26 1.73
N LYS A 132 -1.78 -6.03 0.76
CA LYS A 132 -1.58 -6.93 -0.37
C LYS A 132 -0.96 -8.25 0.05
N SER A 133 -0.02 -8.25 0.97
CA SER A 133 0.51 -9.50 1.54
C SER A 133 -0.57 -10.30 2.28
N GLY A 134 -1.52 -9.62 2.95
CA GLY A 134 -2.71 -10.26 3.53
C GLY A 134 -3.80 -10.66 2.51
N SER A 135 -3.99 -9.90 1.41
CA SER A 135 -5.03 -10.08 0.39
C SER A 135 -4.68 -11.13 -0.66
N ILE A 136 -3.39 -11.32 -0.97
CA ILE A 136 -2.89 -12.39 -1.83
C ILE A 136 -3.28 -13.77 -1.27
N ILE A 137 -3.42 -13.90 0.06
CA ILE A 137 -3.87 -15.13 0.73
C ILE A 137 -5.37 -15.40 0.50
N GLY A 138 -6.19 -14.38 0.20
CA GLY A 138 -7.60 -14.53 -0.14
C GLY A 138 -7.90 -14.83 -1.61
N LYS A 139 -6.95 -14.59 -2.53
CA LYS A 139 -7.13 -14.78 -3.99
C LYS A 139 -6.45 -16.03 -4.56
N ILE A 140 -5.59 -16.72 -3.82
CA ILE A 140 -5.01 -18.02 -4.22
C ILE A 140 -5.98 -19.19 -3.92
N GLY A 141 -7.29 -18.92 -3.90
CA GLY A 141 -8.35 -19.93 -3.80
C GLY A 141 -8.98 -20.33 -5.14
N SER A 142 -8.66 -19.66 -6.27
CA SER A 142 -9.47 -19.83 -7.49
C SER A 142 -8.74 -19.96 -8.84
N VAL A 143 -7.41 -20.08 -8.91
CA VAL A 143 -6.75 -20.26 -10.22
C VAL A 143 -5.70 -21.38 -10.15
N ILE A 144 -6.19 -22.60 -10.37
CA ILE A 144 -5.39 -23.77 -10.73
C ILE A 144 -5.05 -23.63 -12.23
N GLY A 145 -3.77 -23.71 -12.58
CA GLY A 145 -3.36 -24.02 -13.97
C GLY A 145 -2.11 -23.26 -14.42
N GLY A 146 -0.92 -23.87 -14.22
CA GLY A 146 0.27 -23.51 -14.99
C GLY A 146 1.54 -23.31 -14.16
N VAL A 147 2.19 -24.44 -13.84
CA VAL A 147 3.65 -24.65 -13.70
C VAL A 147 4.52 -23.42 -13.35
N GLY A 148 4.92 -23.32 -12.08
CA GLY A 148 6.03 -22.46 -11.66
C GLY A 148 6.01 -22.02 -10.19
N ALA A 149 6.41 -22.92 -9.28
CA ALA A 149 6.88 -22.62 -7.92
C ALA A 149 5.90 -22.00 -6.90
N ALA A 150 4.70 -22.57 -6.77
CA ALA A 150 3.88 -22.43 -5.57
C ALA A 150 4.15 -23.62 -4.63
N ILE A 151 4.70 -23.37 -3.44
CA ILE A 151 4.58 -24.29 -2.31
C ILE A 151 3.09 -24.27 -1.92
N GLY A 152 2.34 -25.18 -2.54
CA GLY A 152 0.92 -25.38 -2.27
C GLY A 152 0.75 -26.05 -0.90
N GLY A 153 0.35 -25.24 0.09
CA GLY A 153 0.06 -25.71 1.45
C GLY A 153 -0.44 -24.58 2.34
N VAL A 154 -1.73 -24.24 2.21
CA VAL A 154 -2.60 -23.54 3.18
C VAL A 154 -1.90 -22.51 4.10
N LEU A 155 -1.60 -21.34 3.57
CA LEU A 155 -1.19 -20.18 4.37
C LEU A 155 -2.41 -19.66 5.16
N ARG A 156 -2.42 -19.82 6.48
CA ARG A 156 -3.43 -19.21 7.37
C ARG A 156 -2.75 -18.15 8.23
N ALA A 157 -3.04 -16.88 7.94
CA ALA A 157 -2.69 -15.78 8.84
C ALA A 157 -3.59 -15.87 10.07
N VAL A 158 -2.99 -15.99 11.25
CA VAL A 158 -3.69 -16.10 12.54
C VAL A 158 -3.18 -15.00 13.46
N GLY A 159 -4.07 -14.41 14.26
CA GLY A 159 -3.65 -13.42 15.26
C GLY A 159 -2.85 -14.09 16.37
N LEU A 160 -1.89 -13.40 16.96
CA LEU A 160 -1.09 -13.87 18.11
C LEU A 160 -1.95 -14.43 19.26
N ALA A 161 -3.14 -13.87 19.47
CA ALA A 161 -4.09 -14.33 20.49
C ALA A 161 -4.64 -15.74 20.23
N SER A 162 -4.69 -16.18 18.97
CA SER A 162 -5.25 -17.47 18.56
C SER A 162 -4.24 -18.62 18.56
N LEU A 163 -3.00 -18.35 18.95
CA LEU A 163 -1.97 -19.37 19.09
C LEU A 163 -2.21 -20.23 20.33
N THR A 164 -1.98 -21.53 20.20
CA THR A 164 -1.91 -22.45 21.34
C THR A 164 -0.69 -22.11 22.22
N PRO A 165 -0.64 -22.59 23.48
CA PRO A 165 0.53 -22.38 24.34
C PRO A 165 1.84 -22.87 23.70
N SER A 166 1.82 -24.03 23.03
CA SER A 166 3.00 -24.59 22.35
C SER A 166 3.44 -23.74 21.15
N GLU A 167 2.49 -23.19 20.38
CA GLU A 167 2.80 -22.26 19.29
C GLU A 167 3.38 -20.94 19.80
N LYS A 168 2.89 -20.43 20.93
CA LYS A 168 3.45 -19.23 21.56
C LYS A 168 4.89 -19.45 22.02
N THR A 169 5.19 -20.60 22.62
CA THR A 169 6.56 -20.99 22.98
C THR A 169 7.45 -21.06 21.75
N ALA A 170 6.99 -21.74 20.68
CA ALA A 170 7.75 -21.82 19.43
C ALA A 170 8.07 -20.45 18.83
N VAL A 171 7.10 -19.54 18.83
CA VAL A 171 7.28 -18.16 18.35
C VAL A 171 8.22 -17.37 19.27
N SER A 172 8.16 -17.58 20.58
CA SER A 172 9.04 -16.93 21.56
C SER A 172 10.49 -17.38 21.37
N ASP A 173 10.73 -18.68 21.22
CA ASP A 173 12.06 -19.24 21.01
C ASP A 173 12.65 -18.74 19.67
N ALA A 174 11.81 -18.69 18.62
CA ALA A 174 12.21 -18.15 17.33
C ALA A 174 12.48 -16.63 17.37
N ALA A 175 11.72 -15.87 18.17
CA ALA A 175 11.97 -14.45 18.39
C ALA A 175 13.30 -14.23 19.09
N GLN A 176 13.61 -15.02 20.12
CA GLN A 176 14.89 -14.95 20.82
C GLN A 176 16.06 -15.24 19.88
N ARG A 177 15.95 -16.25 19.00
CA ARG A 177 16.96 -16.54 17.97
C ARG A 177 17.15 -15.38 16.99
N ALA A 178 16.06 -14.70 16.62
CA ALA A 178 16.06 -13.53 15.74
C ALA A 178 16.46 -12.21 16.45
N GLY A 179 16.84 -12.26 17.73
CA GLY A 179 17.18 -11.07 18.52
C GLY A 179 15.99 -10.13 18.79
N LYS A 180 14.77 -10.68 18.84
CA LYS A 180 13.52 -9.94 19.06
C LYS A 180 12.87 -10.30 20.38
N THR A 181 12.20 -9.33 20.98
CA THR A 181 11.34 -9.52 22.15
C THR A 181 9.89 -9.77 21.73
N TRP A 182 9.08 -10.34 22.63
CA TRP A 182 7.66 -10.62 22.36
C TRP A 182 6.86 -9.37 21.95
N SER A 183 7.21 -8.20 22.50
CA SER A 183 6.61 -6.91 22.14
C SER A 183 6.92 -6.45 20.71
N GLU A 184 7.99 -6.98 20.11
CA GLU A 184 8.41 -6.66 18.74
C GLU A 184 7.86 -7.65 17.71
N ILE A 185 7.15 -8.69 18.15
CA ILE A 185 6.53 -9.65 17.25
C ILE A 185 5.30 -9.00 16.62
N ALA A 186 5.24 -9.01 15.29
CA ALA A 186 4.10 -8.46 14.57
C ALA A 186 2.83 -9.21 15.01
N GLN A 187 1.71 -8.49 15.18
CA GLN A 187 0.43 -9.03 15.68
C GLN A 187 -0.13 -10.21 14.86
N GLN A 188 0.42 -10.45 13.67
CA GLN A 188 0.03 -11.48 12.72
C GLN A 188 1.10 -12.57 12.62
N VAL A 189 0.67 -13.82 12.69
CA VAL A 189 1.50 -15.02 12.54
C VAL A 189 1.04 -15.81 11.32
N PHE A 190 1.97 -16.25 10.49
CA PHE A 190 1.66 -17.03 9.29
C PHE A 190 1.92 -18.50 9.52
N ARG A 191 0.94 -19.38 9.31
CA ARG A 191 1.19 -20.83 9.27
C ARG A 191 1.63 -21.24 7.87
N LEU A 192 2.86 -21.72 7.73
CA LEU A 192 3.41 -22.35 6.55
C LEU A 192 3.17 -23.84 6.68
N ASN A 193 2.42 -24.45 5.77
CA ASN A 193 2.21 -25.90 5.81
C ASN A 193 3.32 -26.59 5.03
N ILE A 194 4.52 -26.66 5.61
CA ILE A 194 5.70 -27.27 4.98
C ILE A 194 5.96 -28.62 5.65
N PRO A 195 5.85 -29.74 4.89
CA PRO A 195 6.15 -31.06 5.42
C PRO A 195 7.58 -31.10 6.01
N PRO A 196 7.78 -31.70 7.21
CA PRO A 196 9.09 -31.71 7.88
C PRO A 196 10.24 -32.17 6.98
N GLU A 197 10.01 -33.17 6.14
CA GLU A 197 10.97 -33.74 5.19
C GLU A 197 11.42 -32.78 4.07
N GLN A 198 10.64 -31.72 3.80
CA GLN A 198 10.94 -30.72 2.77
C GLN A 198 11.62 -29.47 3.34
N ARG A 199 11.61 -29.28 4.67
CA ARG A 199 12.15 -28.07 5.33
C ARG A 199 13.65 -27.87 5.07
N SER A 200 14.42 -28.96 5.06
CA SER A 200 15.87 -28.96 4.79
C SER A 200 16.25 -28.59 3.35
N GLN A 201 15.27 -28.61 2.43
CA GLN A 201 15.49 -28.31 1.01
C GLN A 201 15.21 -26.84 0.67
N ILE A 202 14.67 -26.07 1.63
CA ILE A 202 14.31 -24.66 1.44
C ILE A 202 15.55 -23.80 1.57
N ARG A 203 16.03 -23.29 0.43
CA ARG A 203 17.20 -22.40 0.37
C ARG A 203 16.84 -20.91 0.39
N ASP A 204 15.66 -20.56 -0.10
CA ASP A 204 15.23 -19.17 -0.31
C ASP A 204 13.87 -18.86 0.36
N LEU A 205 13.77 -19.10 1.67
CA LEU A 205 12.56 -18.73 2.40
C LEU A 205 12.48 -17.20 2.53
N ARG A 206 11.29 -16.63 2.31
CA ARG A 206 11.04 -15.18 2.42
C ARG A 206 9.88 -14.88 3.35
N CYS A 207 9.99 -13.75 4.05
CA CYS A 207 8.99 -13.27 4.99
C CYS A 207 7.69 -12.96 4.25
N GLN A 208 6.58 -13.53 4.70
CA GLN A 208 5.28 -13.33 4.07
C GLN A 208 4.76 -11.90 4.26
N HIS A 209 5.28 -11.16 5.25
CA HIS A 209 4.90 -9.77 5.50
C HIS A 209 5.77 -8.75 4.73
N CYS A 210 7.11 -8.83 4.86
CA CYS A 210 8.02 -7.82 4.29
C CYS A 210 8.90 -8.31 3.14
N ASN A 211 8.79 -9.58 2.73
CA ASN A 211 9.58 -10.23 1.67
C ASN A 211 11.10 -10.26 1.90
N ALA A 212 11.58 -9.86 3.09
CA ALA A 212 12.96 -10.04 3.50
C ALA A 212 13.32 -11.53 3.53
N PRO A 213 14.58 -11.91 3.25
CA PRO A 213 15.03 -13.28 3.43
C PRO A 213 14.77 -13.71 4.88
N LEU A 214 14.31 -14.95 5.05
CA LEU A 214 14.19 -15.61 6.34
C LEU A 214 15.36 -16.58 6.50
N ASN A 215 15.87 -16.66 7.72
CA ASN A 215 16.82 -17.71 8.05
C ASN A 215 16.11 -19.07 7.88
N PRO A 216 16.71 -20.02 7.14
CA PRO A 216 16.12 -21.33 6.97
C PRO A 216 15.97 -22.01 8.33
N PRO A 217 14.87 -22.72 8.56
CA PRO A 217 14.63 -23.36 9.85
C PRO A 217 15.54 -24.58 10.03
N GLY A 218 15.99 -24.80 11.26
CA GLY A 218 16.56 -26.08 11.65
C GLY A 218 15.55 -27.22 11.54
N GLN A 219 16.03 -28.46 11.56
CA GLN A 219 15.19 -29.65 11.42
C GLN A 219 14.07 -29.75 12.47
N PHE A 220 14.30 -29.21 13.67
CA PHE A 220 13.36 -29.23 14.80
C PHE A 220 12.64 -27.91 15.01
N ASP A 221 12.92 -26.90 14.19
CA ASP A 221 12.26 -25.61 14.32
C ASP A 221 10.81 -25.72 13.86
N THR A 222 9.91 -25.23 14.72
CA THR A 222 8.46 -25.16 14.51
C THR A 222 7.98 -23.74 14.23
N ALA A 223 8.88 -22.75 14.29
CA ALA A 223 8.61 -21.38 13.94
C ALA A 223 9.87 -20.62 13.48
N ILE A 224 9.68 -19.55 12.71
CA ILE A 224 10.70 -18.59 12.29
C ILE A 224 10.16 -17.17 12.48
N VAL A 225 10.96 -16.28 13.07
CA VAL A 225 10.63 -14.85 13.17
C VAL A 225 11.50 -14.06 12.20
N CYS A 226 10.88 -13.16 11.44
CA CYS A 226 11.59 -12.26 10.56
C CYS A 226 12.36 -11.22 11.37
N GLU A 227 13.69 -11.20 11.23
CA GLU A 227 14.55 -10.21 11.90
C GLU A 227 14.22 -8.77 11.50
N HIS A 228 13.76 -8.56 10.27
CA HIS A 228 13.48 -7.22 9.74
C HIS A 228 12.20 -6.59 10.33
N CYS A 229 11.13 -7.38 10.50
CA CYS A 229 9.80 -6.84 10.84
C CYS A 229 9.09 -7.57 11.99
N GLY A 230 9.73 -8.55 12.63
CA GLY A 230 9.17 -9.29 13.75
C GLY A 230 8.01 -10.22 13.39
N THR A 231 7.70 -10.43 12.10
CA THR A 231 6.62 -11.33 11.69
C THR A 231 7.00 -12.78 11.96
N ALA A 232 6.13 -13.49 12.68
CA ALA A 232 6.32 -14.91 12.99
C ALA A 232 5.69 -15.82 11.91
N HIS A 233 6.36 -16.93 11.63
CA HIS A 233 5.96 -17.95 10.67
C HIS A 233 6.03 -19.31 11.36
N LEU A 234 4.88 -19.94 11.62
CA LEU A 234 4.79 -21.31 12.14
C LEU A 234 4.99 -22.30 10.99
N LEU A 235 5.65 -23.43 11.25
CA LEU A 235 6.04 -24.43 10.26
C LEU A 235 5.32 -25.76 10.42
#